data_AF-A0A2H0G6U9-F1
#
_entry.id   AF-A0A2H0G6U9-F1
#
_cell.length_a   1.000
_cell.length_b   1.000
_cell.length_c   1.000
_cell.angle_alpha   90.00
_cell.angle_beta   90.00
_cell.angle_gamma   90.00
#
_symmetry.space_group_name_H-M   'P 1'
#
loop_
_entity.id
_entity.type
_entity.pdbx_description
1 polymer ?
#
loop_
_entity_poly.entity_id
_entity_poly.type
_entity_poly.pdbx_seq_one_letter_code
_entity_poly.pdbx_strand_id
1 'polypeptide(L)'
;MEDFAKRLKELRAKEGISQEEMAKKIGVHVTHLSRYERGLSVPSLEVAEKIATTLHVSIDLLVYGNQDSFAQESIKDRELL
;
A
#
# COMPACT_ATOMS: atom_id res chain seq x y z
N MET A 1 -9.49 1.21 4.01
CA MET A 1 -8.97 1.06 2.62
C MET A 1 -8.23 2.32 2.16
N GLU A 2 -8.59 3.50 2.66
CA GLU A 2 -7.83 4.75 2.47
C GLU A 2 -6.35 4.59 2.84
N ASP A 3 -6.05 3.83 3.90
CA ASP A 3 -4.68 3.51 4.31
C ASP A 3 -3.88 2.69 3.28
N PHE A 4 -4.53 1.75 2.58
CA PHE A 4 -3.87 0.97 1.51
C PHE A 4 -3.49 1.88 0.34
N ALA A 5 -4.44 2.71 -0.12
CA ALA A 5 -4.25 3.59 -1.27
C ALA A 5 -3.11 4.58 -1.02
N LYS A 6 -3.10 5.19 0.18
CA LYS A 6 -2.04 6.10 0.62
C LYS A 6 -0.69 5.39 0.69
N ARG A 7 -0.64 4.21 1.31
CA ARG A 7 0.61 3.44 1.47
C ARG A 7 1.17 2.98 0.13
N LEU A 8 0.32 2.50 -0.78
CA LEU A 8 0.71 2.14 -2.15
C LEU A 8 1.41 3.31 -2.84
N LYS A 9 0.81 4.50 -2.78
CA LYS A 9 1.38 5.71 -3.36
C LYS A 9 2.70 6.11 -2.72
N GLU A 10 2.79 6.03 -1.39
CA GLU A 10 4.00 6.35 -0.64
C GLU A 10 5.15 5.38 -0.95
N LEU A 11 4.89 4.08 -0.96
CA LEU A 11 5.88 3.06 -1.30
C LEU A 11 6.35 3.22 -2.75
N ARG A 12 5.43 3.44 -3.70
CA ARG A 12 5.81 3.73 -5.10
C ARG A 12 6.70 4.98 -5.19
N ALA A 13 6.36 6.04 -4.47
CA ALA A 13 7.15 7.27 -4.46
C ALA A 13 8.54 7.06 -3.83
N LYS A 14 8.64 6.23 -2.79
CA LYS A 14 9.92 5.85 -2.16
C LYS A 14 10.82 5.04 -3.10
N GLU A 15 10.25 4.16 -3.90
CA GLU A 15 10.97 3.44 -4.96
C GLU A 15 11.40 4.35 -6.13
N GLY A 16 10.90 5.59 -6.19
CA GLY A 16 11.30 6.58 -7.20
C GLY A 16 10.73 6.34 -8.60
N ILE A 17 9.76 5.45 -8.77
CA ILE A 17 9.18 5.09 -10.07
C ILE A 17 7.85 5.83 -10.35
N SER A 18 7.57 6.13 -11.62
CA SER A 18 6.30 6.78 -12.01
C SER A 18 5.11 5.82 -11.96
N GLN A 19 3.88 6.35 -12.05
CA GLN A 19 2.69 5.52 -12.17
C GLN A 19 2.72 4.70 -13.47
N GLU A 20 3.16 5.29 -14.58
CA GLU A 20 3.30 4.62 -15.87
C GLU A 20 4.30 3.46 -15.80
N GLU A 21 5.44 3.68 -15.14
CA GLU A 21 6.47 2.66 -15.00
C GLU A 21 5.99 1.50 -14.11
N MET A 22 5.39 1.81 -12.96
CA MET A 22 4.85 0.79 -12.08
C MET A 22 3.71 0.00 -12.75
N ALA A 23 2.80 0.67 -13.45
CA ALA A 23 1.70 0.03 -14.15
C ALA A 23 2.19 -0.97 -15.20
N LYS A 24 3.27 -0.64 -15.93
CA LYS A 24 3.95 -1.57 -16.85
C LYS A 24 4.53 -2.78 -16.11
N LYS A 25 5.21 -2.59 -14.98
CA LYS A 25 5.82 -3.68 -14.19
C LYS A 25 4.78 -4.66 -13.65
N ILE A 26 3.62 -4.19 -13.20
CA ILE A 26 2.54 -5.04 -12.65
C ILE A 26 1.54 -5.52 -13.70
N GLY A 27 1.68 -5.10 -14.97
CA GLY A 27 0.86 -5.55 -16.09
C GLY A 27 -0.57 -4.99 -16.08
N VAL A 28 -0.77 -3.75 -15.64
CA VAL A 28 -2.08 -3.07 -15.64
C VAL A 28 -2.03 -1.75 -16.40
N HIS A 29 -3.20 -1.23 -16.76
CA HIS A 29 -3.27 0.11 -17.34
C HIS A 29 -2.99 1.17 -16.26
N VAL A 30 -2.31 2.27 -16.61
CA VAL A 30 -1.95 3.35 -15.67
C VAL A 30 -3.16 3.93 -14.94
N THR A 31 -4.33 3.96 -15.60
CA THR A 31 -5.58 4.41 -14.97
C THR A 31 -6.05 3.48 -13.84
N HIS A 32 -5.77 2.18 -13.90
CA HIS A 32 -6.09 1.24 -12.83
C HIS A 32 -5.20 1.51 -11.62
N LEU A 33 -3.89 1.68 -11.83
CA LEU A 33 -2.96 2.06 -10.76
C LEU A 33 -3.38 3.39 -10.10
N SER A 34 -3.73 4.39 -10.91
CA SER A 34 -4.24 5.67 -10.42
C SER A 34 -5.53 5.52 -9.58
N ARG A 35 -6.40 4.57 -9.91
CA ARG A 35 -7.60 4.29 -9.10
C ARG A 35 -7.26 3.58 -7.81
N TYR A 36 -6.29 2.67 -7.81
CA TYR A 36 -5.78 2.01 -6.59
C TYR A 36 -5.17 3.05 -5.63
N GLU A 37 -4.32 3.94 -6.12
CA GLU A 37 -3.68 5.01 -5.32
C GLU A 37 -4.67 6.07 -4.80
N ARG A 38 -5.89 6.12 -5.35
CA ARG A 38 -6.97 6.99 -4.89
C ARG A 38 -8.05 6.26 -4.10
N GLY A 39 -7.90 4.95 -3.86
CA GLY A 39 -8.88 4.13 -3.16
C GLY A 39 -10.21 3.95 -3.92
N LEU A 40 -10.23 4.23 -5.23
CA LEU A 40 -11.43 4.12 -6.08
C LEU A 40 -11.68 2.71 -6.61
N SER A 41 -10.73 1.80 -6.41
CA SER A 41 -10.84 0.38 -6.71
C SER A 41 -9.81 -0.42 -5.92
N VAL A 42 -10.03 -1.73 -5.82
CA VAL A 42 -9.13 -2.68 -5.17
C VAL A 42 -8.46 -3.54 -6.25
N PRO A 43 -7.15 -3.80 -6.17
CA PRO A 43 -6.50 -4.76 -7.07
C PRO A 43 -6.97 -6.19 -6.77
N SER A 44 -6.88 -7.09 -7.76
CA SER A 44 -6.99 -8.52 -7.50
C SER A 44 -5.81 -8.99 -6.64
N LEU A 45 -5.92 -10.19 -6.04
CA LEU A 45 -4.81 -10.78 -5.27
C LEU A 45 -3.54 -10.89 -6.13
N GLU A 46 -3.67 -11.37 -7.36
CA GLU A 46 -2.55 -11.48 -8.32
C GLU A 46 -1.87 -10.12 -8.57
N VAL A 47 -2.66 -9.05 -8.74
CA VAL A 47 -2.10 -7.70 -8.93
C VAL A 47 -1.46 -7.19 -7.63
N ALA A 48 -2.06 -7.47 -6.48
CA ALA A 48 -1.50 -7.10 -5.17
C ALA A 48 -0.15 -7.80 -4.91
N GLU A 49 0.00 -9.06 -5.29
CA GLU A 49 1.28 -9.79 -5.22
C GLU A 49 2.35 -9.17 -6.13
N LYS A 50 1.98 -8.80 -7.36
CA LYS A 50 2.90 -8.11 -8.29
C LYS A 50 3.31 -6.74 -7.75
N ILE A 51 2.39 -6.00 -7.15
CA ILE A 51 2.67 -4.73 -6.48
C ILE A 51 3.67 -4.94 -5.35
N ALA A 52 3.40 -5.87 -4.45
CA ALA A 52 4.27 -6.17 -3.30
C ALA A 52 5.69 -6.56 -3.75
N THR A 53 5.79 -7.43 -4.76
CA THR A 53 7.05 -7.84 -5.37
C THR A 53 7.81 -6.66 -5.99
N THR A 54 7.11 -5.81 -6.75
CA THR A 54 7.71 -4.64 -7.43
C THR A 54 8.22 -3.60 -6.45
N LEU A 55 7.56 -3.45 -5.30
CA LEU A 55 7.91 -2.51 -4.25
C LEU A 55 8.84 -3.12 -3.19
N HIS A 56 9.26 -4.38 -3.35
CA HIS A 56 10.13 -5.09 -2.41
C HIS A 56 9.59 -5.13 -0.97
N VAL A 57 8.27 -5.30 -0.81
CA VAL A 57 7.58 -5.38 0.49
C VAL A 57 6.74 -6.65 0.61
N SER A 58 6.34 -7.00 1.83
CA SER A 58 5.34 -8.05 2.05
C SER A 58 3.93 -7.55 1.70
N ILE A 59 3.06 -8.48 1.32
CA ILE A 59 1.64 -8.16 1.08
C ILE A 59 0.95 -7.68 2.36
N ASP A 60 1.34 -8.20 3.53
CA ASP A 60 0.86 -7.75 4.83
C ASP A 60 1.19 -6.28 5.10
N LEU A 61 2.42 -5.86 4.82
CA LEU A 61 2.81 -4.45 4.97
C LEU A 61 2.02 -3.58 3.99
N LEU A 62 1.85 -4.05 2.74
CA LEU A 62 1.10 -3.31 1.74
C LEU A 62 -0.38 -3.13 2.15
N VAL A 63 -1.03 -4.18 2.64
CA VAL A 63 -2.47 -4.20 2.96
C VAL A 63 -2.74 -3.63 4.35
N TYR A 64 -2.11 -4.16 5.39
CA TYR A 64 -2.39 -3.82 6.79
C TYR A 64 -1.45 -2.75 7.34
N GLY A 65 -0.19 -2.74 6.92
CA GLY A 65 0.82 -1.79 7.38
C GLY A 65 1.67 -2.36 8.50
N ASN A 66 2.50 -1.52 9.11
CA ASN A 66 3.19 -1.92 10.33
C ASN A 66 2.16 -2.07 11.44
N GLN A 67 2.04 -3.29 11.97
CA GLN A 67 1.19 -3.63 13.10
C GLN A 67 1.67 -2.98 14.42
N ASP A 68 2.82 -2.28 14.40
CA ASP A 68 3.39 -1.60 15.57
C ASP A 68 2.46 -0.50 16.14
N SER A 69 1.54 0.03 15.34
CA SER A 69 0.57 1.05 15.80
C SER A 69 -0.41 0.51 16.85
N PHE A 70 -0.75 -0.78 16.82
CA PHE A 70 -1.64 -1.38 17.82
C PHE A 70 -0.98 -1.46 19.21
N ALA A 71 0.34 -1.65 19.26
CA ALA A 71 1.08 -1.67 20.52
C ALA A 71 1.18 -0.28 21.17
N GLN A 72 1.20 0.79 20.36
CA GLN A 72 1.32 2.17 20.87
C GLN A 72 -0.02 2.77 21.32
N GLU A 73 -1.15 2.43 20.70
CA GLU A 73 -2.47 2.84 21.18
C GLU A 73 -2.81 2.19 22.53
N SER A 74 -2.43 0.92 22.71
CA SER A 74 -2.63 0.18 23.96
C SER A 74 -1.89 0.75 25.17
N ILE A 75 -0.80 1.48 24.95
CA ILE A 75 0.01 2.09 26.03
C ILE A 75 -0.58 3.44 26.46
N LYS A 76 -1.22 4.20 25.56
CA LYS A 76 -1.81 5.51 25.88
C LYS A 76 -3.03 5.41 26.81
N ASP A 77 -3.84 4.36 26.70
CA ASP A 77 -5.01 4.16 27.58
C ASP A 77 -4.62 3.77 29.01
N ARG A 78 -3.38 3.33 29.24
CA ARG A 78 -2.88 2.92 30.56
C ARG A 78 -2.30 4.05 31.40
N GLU A 79 -2.01 5.22 30.81
CA GLU A 79 -1.45 6.38 31.51
C GLU A 79 -2.52 7.40 31.96
N LEU A 80 -3.80 7.10 31.77
CA LEU A 80 -4.95 7.94 32.13
C LEU A 80 -5.81 7.38 33.29
N LEU A 81 -5.27 6.43 34.06
CA LEU A 81 -5.87 5.89 35.30
C LEU A 81 -4.96 6.08 36.51
#